data_AF-A0A1H7Y107-F1
#
_entry.id   AF-A0A1H7Y107-F1
#
_cell.length_a   1.000
_cell.length_b   1.000
_cell.length_c   1.000
_cell.angle_alpha   90.00
_cell.angle_beta   90.00
_cell.angle_gamma   90.00
#
_symmetry.space_group_name_H-M   'P 1'
#
loop_
_entity.id
_entity.type
_entity.pdbx_description
1 polymer ?
#
loop_
_entity_poly.entity_id
_entity_poly.type
_entity_poly.pdbx_seq_one_letter_code
_entity_poly.pdbx_strand_id
1 'polypeptide(L)'
;MVQRQDTKTKDKLSIWEVFGKIGSFLSLIFSGLMVFISFLLAMPLFILGLIIKWVEFSIGYALFWFIVDAIYGTFILNSDTFEPFTGTSVLVILIVAFLTALLTSISDIRG
;
A
#
# COMPACT_ATOMS: atom_id res chain seq x y z
N MET A 1 19.67 20.21 71.73
CA MET A 1 18.43 19.81 71.03
C MET A 1 18.83 19.00 69.82
N VAL A 2 18.60 17.68 69.86
CA VAL A 2 18.95 16.77 68.77
C VAL A 2 17.78 16.75 67.80
N GLN A 3 17.94 17.30 66.60
CA GLN A 3 16.96 17.15 65.53
C GLN A 3 17.04 15.71 65.01
N ARG A 4 15.95 14.96 65.20
CA ARG A 4 15.78 13.62 64.65
C ARG A 4 15.82 13.67 63.13
N GLN A 5 16.58 12.76 62.54
CA GLN A 5 16.51 12.45 61.12
C GLN A 5 15.10 11.95 60.78
N ASP A 6 14.45 12.60 59.82
CA ASP A 6 13.42 11.96 58.99
C ASP A 6 14.05 11.65 57.63
N THR A 7 14.84 10.58 57.59
CA THR A 7 15.10 9.87 56.33
C THR A 7 13.79 9.19 55.93
N LYS A 8 12.87 9.97 55.36
CA LYS A 8 11.65 9.45 54.75
C LYS A 8 12.10 8.54 53.62
N THR A 9 12.07 7.24 53.88
CA THR A 9 12.31 6.15 52.95
C THR A 9 11.41 6.33 51.73
N LYS A 10 11.96 7.01 50.72
CA LYS A 10 11.51 6.95 49.33
C LYS A 10 11.79 5.54 48.82
N ASP A 11 11.00 4.55 49.22
CA ASP A 11 11.09 3.19 48.67
C ASP A 11 9.86 2.35 49.03
N LYS A 12 8.68 2.88 48.74
CA LYS A 12 7.50 2.04 48.48
C LYS A 12 7.03 2.32 47.07
N LEU A 13 7.76 1.77 46.08
CA LEU A 13 7.13 1.46 44.80
C LEU A 13 5.93 0.57 45.13
N SER A 14 4.72 1.09 44.94
CA SER A 14 3.54 0.28 45.18
C SER A 14 3.49 -0.81 44.11
N ILE A 15 3.10 -2.03 44.48
CA ILE A 15 2.90 -3.15 43.53
C ILE A 15 1.98 -2.69 42.37
N TRP A 16 1.05 -1.77 42.67
CA TRP A 16 0.15 -1.13 41.72
C TRP A 16 0.85 -0.21 40.70
N GLU A 17 1.91 0.51 41.06
CA GLU A 17 2.71 1.31 40.10
C GLU A 17 3.52 0.43 39.15
N VAL A 18 4.05 -0.70 39.64
CA VAL A 18 4.76 -1.67 38.82
C VAL A 18 3.79 -2.32 37.83
N PHE A 19 2.61 -2.76 38.31
CA PHE A 19 1.56 -3.29 37.46
C PHE A 19 1.05 -2.26 36.44
N GLY A 20 0.92 -1.00 36.83
CA GLY A 20 0.52 0.10 35.94
C GLY A 20 1.54 0.36 34.83
N LYS A 21 2.85 0.34 35.15
CA LYS A 21 3.91 0.47 34.14
C LYS A 21 3.94 -0.73 33.18
N ILE A 22 3.77 -1.94 33.70
CA ILE A 22 3.69 -3.17 32.88
C ILE A 22 2.46 -3.11 31.97
N GLY A 23 1.29 -2.73 32.50
CA GLY A 23 0.06 -2.57 31.72
C GLY A 23 0.17 -1.51 30.63
N SER A 24 0.82 -0.38 30.91
CA SER A 24 1.09 0.67 29.92
C SER A 24 2.03 0.18 28.81
N PHE A 25 3.08 -0.56 29.17
CA PHE A 25 4.01 -1.16 28.20
C PHE A 25 3.33 -2.23 27.33
N LEU A 26 2.52 -3.12 27.92
CA LEU A 26 1.72 -4.08 27.17
C LEU A 26 0.69 -3.38 26.28
N SER A 27 0.05 -2.32 26.74
CA SER A 27 -0.91 -1.53 25.95
C SER A 27 -0.25 -0.90 24.72
N LEU A 28 0.97 -0.38 24.87
CA LEU A 28 1.76 0.15 23.75
C LEU A 28 2.09 -0.95 22.72
N ILE A 29 2.55 -2.10 23.19
CA ILE A 29 2.85 -3.25 22.32
C ILE A 29 1.59 -3.74 21.62
N PHE A 30 0.49 -3.89 22.34
CA PHE A 30 -0.77 -4.39 21.82
C PHE A 30 -1.38 -3.42 20.79
N SER A 31 -1.22 -2.11 21.01
CA SER A 31 -1.61 -1.08 20.05
C SER A 31 -0.82 -1.20 18.74
N GLY A 32 0.51 -1.32 18.82
CA GLY A 32 1.35 -1.54 17.64
C GLY A 32 1.04 -2.85 16.92
N LEU A 33 0.80 -3.93 17.68
CA LEU A 33 0.43 -5.24 17.15
C LEU A 33 -0.92 -5.18 16.41
N MET A 34 -1.92 -4.51 16.99
CA MET A 34 -3.23 -4.32 16.36
C MET A 34 -3.11 -3.60 15.01
N VAL A 35 -2.34 -2.50 14.94
CA VAL A 35 -2.10 -1.79 13.68
C VAL A 35 -1.44 -2.69 12.64
N PHE A 36 -0.45 -3.48 13.04
CA PHE A 36 0.24 -4.41 12.15
C PHE A 36 -0.69 -5.51 11.62
N ILE A 37 -1.54 -6.10 12.48
CA ILE A 37 -2.51 -7.13 12.09
C ILE A 37 -3.55 -6.56 11.13
N SER A 38 -4.08 -5.37 11.42
CA SER A 38 -5.03 -4.70 10.52
C SER A 38 -4.41 -4.39 9.16
N PHE A 39 -3.15 -3.95 9.13
CA PHE A 39 -2.40 -3.74 7.90
C PHE A 39 -2.19 -5.05 7.12
N LEU A 40 -1.81 -6.13 7.81
CA LEU A 40 -1.63 -7.46 7.21
C LEU A 40 -2.92 -8.02 6.60
N LEU A 41 -4.08 -7.70 7.17
CA LEU A 41 -5.37 -8.12 6.63
C LEU A 41 -5.82 -7.23 5.46
N ALA A 42 -5.52 -5.94 5.50
CA ALA A 42 -5.87 -4.99 4.44
C ALA A 42 -4.99 -5.15 3.18
N MET A 43 -3.70 -5.46 3.33
CA MET A 43 -2.76 -5.59 2.21
C MET A 43 -3.17 -6.65 1.17
N PRO A 44 -3.55 -7.89 1.53
CA PRO A 44 -3.97 -8.91 0.57
C PRO A 44 -5.18 -8.47 -0.25
N LEU A 45 -6.17 -7.83 0.39
CA LEU A 45 -7.36 -7.32 -0.29
C LEU A 45 -7.04 -6.14 -1.20
N PHE A 46 -6.18 -5.23 -0.75
CA PHE A 46 -5.69 -4.12 -1.56
C PHE A 46 -4.93 -4.60 -2.80
N ILE A 47 -4.00 -5.54 -2.63
CA ILE A 47 -3.22 -6.12 -3.74
C ILE A 47 -4.16 -6.84 -4.71
N LEU A 48 -5.15 -7.58 -4.21
CA LEU A 48 -6.12 -8.26 -5.07
C LEU A 48 -6.93 -7.27 -5.92
N GLY A 49 -7.47 -6.21 -5.30
CA GLY A 49 -8.17 -5.15 -6.02
C GLY A 49 -7.29 -4.41 -7.03
N LEU A 50 -6.04 -4.15 -6.64
CA LEU A 50 -5.04 -3.53 -7.52
C LEU A 50 -4.74 -4.38 -8.75
N ILE A 51 -4.56 -5.69 -8.57
CA ILE A 51 -4.30 -6.63 -9.68
C ILE A 51 -5.51 -6.69 -10.62
N ILE A 52 -6.74 -6.74 -10.10
CA ILE A 52 -7.95 -6.76 -10.93
C ILE A 52 -8.01 -5.51 -11.83
N LYS A 53 -7.85 -4.32 -11.24
CA LYS A 53 -7.83 -3.07 -12.00
C LYS A 53 -6.65 -3.01 -12.98
N TRP A 54 -5.49 -3.50 -12.57
CA TRP A 54 -4.32 -3.53 -13.43
C TRP A 54 -4.55 -4.37 -14.69
N VAL A 55 -5.19 -5.53 -14.55
CA VAL A 55 -5.58 -6.38 -15.69
C VAL A 55 -6.61 -5.66 -16.57
N GLU A 56 -7.64 -5.07 -15.98
CA GLU A 56 -8.68 -4.32 -16.71
C GLU A 56 -8.08 -3.18 -17.55
N PHE A 57 -7.24 -2.34 -16.94
CA PHE A 57 -6.56 -1.26 -17.65
C PHE A 57 -5.57 -1.79 -18.68
N SER A 58 -4.84 -2.87 -18.39
CA SER A 58 -3.89 -3.46 -19.35
C SER A 58 -4.60 -3.93 -20.62
N ILE A 59 -5.77 -4.56 -20.49
CA ILE A 59 -6.59 -4.99 -21.62
C ILE A 59 -7.10 -3.76 -22.39
N GLY A 60 -7.63 -2.75 -21.69
CA GLY A 60 -8.11 -1.51 -22.31
C GLY A 60 -7.03 -0.79 -23.11
N TYR A 61 -5.84 -0.62 -22.53
CA TYR A 61 -4.70 0.00 -23.21
C TYR A 61 -4.16 -0.85 -24.35
N ALA A 62 -4.15 -2.18 -24.23
CA ALA A 62 -3.74 -3.07 -25.32
C ALA A 62 -4.69 -2.98 -26.52
N LEU A 63 -6.01 -2.96 -26.29
CA LEU A 63 -6.99 -2.78 -27.35
C LEU A 63 -6.87 -1.40 -28.02
N PHE A 64 -6.70 -0.35 -27.22
CA PHE A 64 -6.45 0.99 -27.73
C PHE A 64 -5.19 1.02 -28.61
N TRP A 65 -4.09 0.45 -28.12
CA TRP A 65 -2.83 0.42 -28.83
C TRP A 65 -2.91 -0.38 -30.15
N PHE A 66 -3.60 -1.51 -30.15
CA PHE A 66 -3.86 -2.30 -31.35
C PHE A 66 -4.55 -1.47 -32.45
N ILE A 67 -5.58 -0.70 -32.08
CA ILE A 67 -6.31 0.16 -33.03
C ILE A 67 -5.40 1.29 -33.54
N VAL A 68 -4.65 1.93 -32.64
CA VAL A 68 -3.73 3.01 -33.00
C VAL A 68 -2.67 2.51 -33.98
N ASP A 69 -2.07 1.36 -33.72
CA ASP A 69 -1.05 0.77 -34.59
C ASP A 69 -1.61 0.42 -35.97
N ALA A 70 -2.81 -0.16 -36.02
CA ALA A 70 -3.48 -0.46 -37.28
C ALA A 70 -3.72 0.80 -38.12
N ILE A 71 -4.23 1.87 -37.50
CA ILE A 71 -4.48 3.14 -38.19
C ILE A 71 -3.16 3.79 -38.62
N TYR A 72 -2.17 3.81 -37.74
CA TYR A 72 -0.87 4.43 -38.00
C TYR A 72 -0.09 3.70 -39.11
N GLY A 73 -0.03 2.37 -39.05
CA GLY A 73 0.60 1.53 -40.06
C GLY A 73 -0.06 1.68 -41.44
N THR A 74 -1.39 1.56 -41.50
CA THR A 74 -2.12 1.60 -42.78
C THR A 74 -2.20 3.00 -43.38
N PHE A 75 -2.55 4.03 -42.61
CA PHE A 75 -2.87 5.35 -43.18
C PHE A 75 -1.72 6.34 -43.16
N ILE A 76 -0.76 6.20 -42.24
CA ILE A 76 0.33 7.17 -42.09
C ILE A 76 1.61 6.62 -42.72
N LEU A 77 2.00 5.40 -42.34
CA LEU A 77 3.19 4.76 -42.90
C LEU A 77 2.94 4.09 -44.25
N ASN A 78 1.68 3.78 -44.58
CA ASN A 78 1.34 2.97 -45.74
C ASN A 78 2.18 1.68 -45.80
N SER A 79 2.35 1.03 -44.64
CA SER A 79 3.10 -0.22 -44.50
C SER A 79 2.17 -1.41 -44.45
N ASP A 80 2.52 -2.49 -45.16
CA ASP A 80 1.79 -3.75 -45.11
C ASP A 80 2.13 -4.61 -43.88
N THR A 81 3.11 -4.17 -43.09
CA THR A 81 3.50 -4.81 -41.83
C THR A 81 2.58 -4.39 -40.69
N PHE A 82 1.99 -5.36 -40.01
CA PHE A 82 1.15 -5.14 -38.84
C PHE A 82 1.77 -5.83 -37.62
N GLU A 83 2.39 -5.05 -36.74
CA GLU A 83 3.06 -5.54 -35.53
C GLU A 83 2.66 -4.65 -34.33
N PRO A 84 1.43 -4.79 -33.82
CA PRO A 84 0.88 -3.89 -32.82
C PRO A 84 1.61 -3.99 -31.46
N PHE A 85 2.27 -5.10 -31.18
CA PHE A 85 2.92 -5.33 -29.90
C PHE A 85 4.41 -5.62 -30.08
N THR A 86 5.24 -4.70 -29.62
CA THR A 86 6.69 -4.87 -29.49
C THR A 86 7.04 -5.00 -28.01
N GLY A 87 8.24 -5.51 -27.69
CA GLY A 87 8.70 -5.61 -26.30
C GLY A 87 8.61 -4.29 -25.54
N THR A 88 8.87 -3.17 -26.21
CA THR A 88 8.75 -1.82 -25.62
C THR A 88 7.30 -1.40 -25.45
N SER A 89 6.42 -1.59 -26.46
CA SER A 89 5.02 -1.16 -26.33
C SER A 89 4.27 -1.94 -25.25
N VAL A 90 4.53 -3.24 -25.12
CA VAL A 90 3.99 -4.08 -24.05
C VAL A 90 4.44 -3.55 -22.68
N LEU A 91 5.73 -3.24 -22.51
CA LEU A 91 6.27 -2.73 -21.25
C LEU A 91 5.64 -1.38 -20.89
N VAL A 92 5.50 -0.48 -21.86
CA VAL A 92 4.82 0.81 -21.68
C VAL A 92 3.36 0.62 -21.27
N ILE A 93 2.62 -0.25 -21.96
CA ILE A 93 1.22 -0.57 -21.62
C ILE A 93 1.11 -1.07 -20.18
N LEU A 94 1.98 -2.01 -19.77
CA LEU A 94 1.95 -2.57 -18.42
C LEU A 94 2.27 -1.53 -17.34
N ILE A 95 3.25 -0.65 -17.56
CA ILE A 95 3.60 0.43 -16.62
C ILE A 95 2.46 1.43 -16.51
N VAL A 96 1.92 1.89 -17.64
CA VAL A 96 0.84 2.89 -17.65
C VAL A 96 -0.41 2.29 -17.02
N ALA A 97 -0.77 1.04 -17.35
CA ALA A 97 -1.86 0.32 -16.71
C ALA A 97 -1.67 0.22 -15.20
N PHE A 98 -0.45 -0.07 -14.73
CA PHE A 98 -0.15 -0.20 -13.31
C PHE A 98 -0.30 1.13 -12.57
N LEU A 99 0.22 2.22 -13.13
CA LEU A 99 0.04 3.55 -12.58
C LEU A 99 -1.44 3.93 -12.52
N THR A 100 -2.19 3.74 -13.61
CA THR A 100 -3.64 4.03 -13.63
C THR A 100 -4.39 3.18 -12.61
N ALA A 101 -4.06 1.90 -12.47
CA ALA A 101 -4.65 1.01 -11.47
C ALA A 101 -4.34 1.45 -10.03
N LEU A 102 -3.12 1.92 -9.76
CA LEU A 102 -2.75 2.49 -8.46
C LEU A 102 -3.55 3.75 -8.15
N LEU A 103 -3.58 4.72 -9.06
CA LEU A 103 -4.31 5.98 -8.86
C LEU A 103 -5.80 5.71 -8.63
N THR A 104 -6.40 4.83 -9.43
CA THR A 104 -7.82 4.49 -9.31
C THR A 104 -8.09 3.71 -8.03
N SER A 105 -7.21 2.79 -7.61
CA SER A 105 -7.33 2.07 -6.33
C SER A 105 -7.28 3.02 -5.13
N ILE A 106 -6.42 4.04 -5.17
CA ILE A 106 -6.34 5.05 -4.11
C ILE A 106 -7.58 5.95 -4.12
N SER A 107 -8.09 6.30 -5.30
CA SER A 107 -9.30 7.10 -5.46
C SER A 107 -10.52 6.43 -4.83
N ASP A 108 -10.71 5.13 -5.07
CA ASP A 108 -11.85 4.38 -4.53
C ASP A 108 -11.84 4.23 -3.01
N ILE A 109 -10.68 4.37 -2.36
CA ILE A 109 -10.58 4.37 -0.90
C ILE A 109 -10.99 5.75 -0.32
N ARG A 110 -10.89 6.81 -1.12
CA ARG A 110 -11.14 8.20 -0.70
C ARG A 110 -12.55 8.70 -1.06
N GLY A 111 -13.18 8.13 -2.09
CA GLY A 111 -14.55 8.41 -2.49
C GLY A 111 -15.57 7.71 -1.59
#